data_AF-A0A101PVC4-F1
#
_entry.id   AF-A0A101PVC4-F1
#
_cell.length_a   1.000
_cell.length_b   1.000
_cell.length_c   1.000
_cell.angle_alpha   90.00
_cell.angle_beta   90.00
_cell.angle_gamma   90.00
#
_symmetry.space_group_name_H-M   'P 1'
#
loop_
_entity.id
_entity.type
_entity.pdbx_description
1 polymer ?
#
loop_
_entity_poly.entity_id
_entity_poly.type
_entity_poly.pdbx_seq_one_letter_code
_entity_poly.pdbx_strand_id
1 'polypeptide(L)'
;MTTEATTTDRDAFTESWLDWYRAQEARLAAPHGFLAITGLHWLDDRPQRFPDAPGTWRTGPEGVVVDLDDGEELVVDGTPVRGAHHFGVIPERGGVDAVWKDAVIEVARRGGHDIVRPRHPDAPLRTAFTGTPAYSPDPRWAVTGRYIPFDTPRPTTVGAAVEGLEHVYDAPGRVEFELDGRPLSLTAFPGRGGRLMVLFTDATSGVTTYAANRSLTLEPPAADGTVVLDFNRAANLPCAYTDLATCPLPPAENRLPVAIEAGQKIPRERGGS
;
A
#
# COMPACT_ATOMS: atom_id res chain seq x y z
N MET A 1 0.69 -15.56 33.73
CA MET A 1 1.61 -16.69 33.43
C MET A 1 2.00 -16.54 31.97
N THR A 2 3.16 -15.95 31.71
CA THR A 2 3.75 -15.90 30.38
C THR A 2 4.33 -17.29 30.11
N THR A 3 3.65 -18.08 29.29
CA THR A 3 4.20 -19.34 28.80
C THR A 3 5.40 -18.99 27.93
N GLU A 4 6.60 -19.34 28.38
CA GLU A 4 7.82 -19.19 27.59
C GLU A 4 7.68 -20.05 26.33
N ALA A 5 7.73 -19.42 25.14
CA ALA A 5 7.57 -20.14 23.88
C ALA A 5 8.70 -21.17 23.72
N THR A 6 8.35 -22.40 23.36
CA THR A 6 9.36 -23.45 23.17
C THR A 6 10.24 -23.12 21.95
N THR A 7 11.43 -23.71 21.87
CA THR A 7 12.30 -23.56 20.68
C THR A 7 11.56 -23.93 19.39
N THR A 8 10.77 -25.00 19.43
CA THR A 8 9.94 -25.44 18.30
C THR A 8 8.88 -24.40 17.91
N ASP A 9 8.26 -23.72 18.88
CA ASP A 9 7.29 -22.64 18.58
C ASP A 9 7.97 -21.42 17.95
N ARG A 10 9.20 -21.10 18.37
CA ARG A 10 9.98 -19.98 17.81
C ARG A 10 10.44 -20.28 16.39
N ASP A 11 10.84 -21.51 16.10
CA ASP A 11 11.23 -21.94 14.76
C ASP A 11 10.03 -21.87 13.80
N ALA A 12 8.88 -22.41 14.22
CA ALA A 12 7.64 -22.34 13.44
C ALA A 12 7.17 -20.89 13.20
N PHE A 13 7.29 -20.02 14.21
CA PHE A 13 6.99 -18.59 14.06
C PHE A 13 7.90 -17.93 13.03
N THR A 14 9.20 -18.21 13.09
CA THR A 14 10.20 -17.67 12.17
C THR A 14 9.97 -18.15 10.75
N GLU A 15 9.66 -19.43 10.55
CA GLU A 15 9.35 -19.99 9.23
C GLU A 15 8.08 -19.34 8.64
N SER A 16 7.02 -19.22 9.44
CA SER A 16 5.79 -18.52 9.04
C SER A 16 6.03 -17.06 8.69
N TRP A 17 6.91 -16.37 9.41
CA TRP A 17 7.31 -15.01 9.09
C TRP A 17 8.12 -14.94 7.79
N LEU A 18 9.04 -15.89 7.56
CA LEU A 18 9.84 -15.96 6.34
C LEU A 18 8.96 -16.20 5.10
N ASP A 19 7.93 -17.04 5.20
CA ASP A 19 6.95 -17.25 4.12
C ASP A 19 6.20 -15.96 3.79
N TRP A 20 5.69 -15.28 4.81
CA TRP A 20 5.04 -13.99 4.64
C TRP A 20 6.00 -12.96 4.01
N TYR A 21 7.23 -12.87 4.50
CA TYR A 21 8.24 -11.93 4.02
C TYR A 21 8.58 -12.21 2.56
N ARG A 22 8.86 -13.46 2.18
CA ARG A 22 9.11 -13.84 0.78
C ARG A 22 7.94 -13.51 -0.13
N ALA A 23 6.71 -13.77 0.31
CA ALA A 23 5.51 -13.46 -0.48
C ALA A 23 5.35 -11.94 -0.67
N GLN A 24 5.64 -11.13 0.37
CA GLN A 24 5.61 -9.68 0.30
C GLN A 24 6.63 -9.14 -0.70
N GLU A 25 7.87 -9.62 -0.64
CA GLU A 25 8.96 -9.22 -1.53
C GLU A 25 8.67 -9.61 -2.98
N ALA A 26 8.17 -10.83 -3.22
CA ALA A 26 7.78 -11.30 -4.54
C ALA A 26 6.63 -10.46 -5.15
N ARG A 27 5.64 -10.07 -4.33
CA ARG A 27 4.54 -9.20 -4.77
C ARG A 27 5.02 -7.80 -5.12
N LEU A 28 5.95 -7.26 -4.33
CA LEU A 28 6.52 -5.93 -4.54
C LEU A 28 7.35 -5.89 -5.83
N ALA A 29 8.19 -6.91 -6.05
CA ALA A 29 9.10 -7.06 -7.18
C ALA A 29 8.50 -7.75 -8.42
N ALA A 30 7.19 -8.04 -8.42
CA ALA A 30 6.50 -8.63 -9.57
C ALA A 30 6.76 -7.80 -10.84
N PRO A 31 6.69 -8.39 -12.05
CA PRO A 31 6.98 -7.69 -13.30
C PRO A 31 6.22 -6.37 -13.47
N HIS A 32 4.97 -6.32 -13.03
CA HIS A 32 4.16 -5.11 -12.99
C HIS A 32 3.80 -4.70 -11.56
N GLY A 33 4.66 -5.02 -10.59
CA GLY A 33 4.51 -4.62 -9.19
C GLY A 33 4.67 -3.11 -8.99
N PHE A 34 4.62 -2.65 -7.74
CA PHE A 34 4.81 -1.22 -7.45
C PHE A 34 6.22 -0.72 -7.77
N LEU A 35 7.24 -1.58 -7.75
CA LEU A 35 8.59 -1.20 -8.16
C LEU A 35 8.74 -1.02 -9.68
N ALA A 36 7.75 -1.48 -10.45
CA ALA A 36 7.72 -1.32 -11.90
C ALA A 36 7.22 0.05 -12.36
N ILE A 37 6.73 0.90 -11.44
CA ILE A 37 6.17 2.21 -11.80
C ILE A 37 7.27 3.13 -12.33
N THR A 38 7.06 3.69 -13.53
CA THR A 38 8.00 4.62 -14.20
C THR A 38 7.51 6.06 -14.25
N GLY A 39 6.20 6.29 -14.12
CA GLY A 39 5.60 7.62 -14.14
C GLY A 39 4.32 7.70 -13.31
N LEU A 40 3.99 8.90 -12.85
CA LEU A 40 2.69 9.25 -12.27
C LEU A 40 2.23 10.54 -12.96
N HIS A 41 1.39 10.38 -13.99
CA HIS A 41 0.96 11.47 -14.84
C HIS A 41 -0.45 11.90 -14.47
N TRP A 42 -0.61 13.14 -14.03
CA TRP A 42 -1.92 13.74 -13.74
C TRP A 42 -2.51 14.28 -15.02
N LEU A 43 -3.71 13.83 -15.36
CA LEU A 43 -4.40 14.26 -16.58
C LEU A 43 -5.17 15.56 -16.35
N ASP A 44 -5.23 16.37 -17.40
CA ASP A 44 -6.17 17.48 -17.53
C ASP A 44 -6.94 17.40 -18.86
N ASP A 45 -7.67 18.45 -19.22
CA ASP A 45 -8.50 18.50 -20.43
C ASP A 45 -7.69 18.69 -21.72
N ARG A 46 -6.39 18.97 -21.61
CA ARG A 46 -5.49 19.13 -22.75
C ARG A 46 -4.90 17.77 -23.14
N PRO A 47 -4.76 17.48 -24.44
CA PRO A 47 -4.07 16.29 -24.89
C PRO A 47 -2.60 16.27 -24.44
N GLN A 48 -2.16 15.18 -23.81
CA GLN A 48 -0.81 14.97 -23.29
C GLN A 48 -0.23 13.65 -23.81
N ARG A 49 1.05 13.64 -24.17
CA ARG A 49 1.78 12.43 -24.56
C ARG A 49 2.91 12.17 -23.58
N PHE A 50 3.11 10.90 -23.25
CA PHE A 50 4.13 10.46 -22.31
C PHE A 50 5.11 9.51 -23.00
N PRO A 51 6.41 9.55 -22.67
CA PRO A 51 7.40 8.68 -23.30
C PRO A 51 7.22 7.21 -22.93
N ASP A 52 6.58 6.93 -21.80
CA ASP A 52 6.41 5.60 -21.21
C ASP A 52 4.96 5.08 -21.27
N ALA A 53 4.09 5.71 -22.07
CA ALA A 53 2.74 5.24 -22.38
C ALA A 53 2.38 5.54 -23.84
N PRO A 54 1.60 4.69 -24.54
CA PRO A 54 1.22 4.93 -25.93
C PRO A 54 0.11 5.98 -26.02
N GLY A 55 -0.05 6.57 -27.20
CA GLY A 55 -1.16 7.46 -27.50
C GLY A 55 -1.08 8.81 -26.82
N THR A 56 -2.16 9.57 -27.00
CA THR A 56 -2.35 10.90 -26.42
C THR A 56 -3.53 10.86 -25.45
N TRP A 57 -3.29 11.23 -24.21
CA TRP A 57 -4.21 11.10 -23.09
C TRP A 57 -4.82 12.45 -22.71
N ARG A 58 -6.07 12.42 -22.25
CA ARG A 58 -6.76 13.56 -21.61
C ARG A 58 -7.88 13.05 -20.71
N THR A 59 -8.42 13.91 -19.86
CA THR A 59 -9.65 13.65 -19.11
C THR A 59 -10.66 14.78 -19.25
N GLY A 60 -11.93 14.53 -18.93
CA GLY A 60 -13.00 15.51 -18.99
C GLY A 60 -14.26 15.03 -18.25
N PRO A 61 -15.43 15.67 -18.48
CA PRO A 61 -16.68 15.29 -17.84
C PRO A 61 -17.09 13.83 -18.09
N GLU A 62 -16.72 13.29 -19.26
CA GLU A 62 -16.98 11.89 -19.65
C GLU A 62 -15.86 10.92 -19.21
N GLY A 63 -14.86 11.42 -18.47
CA GLY A 63 -13.72 10.65 -17.97
C GLY A 63 -12.53 10.56 -18.93
N VAL A 64 -11.70 9.53 -18.73
CA VAL A 64 -10.39 9.42 -19.40
C VAL A 64 -10.52 8.91 -20.83
N VAL A 65 -9.78 9.52 -21.74
CA VAL A 65 -9.70 9.14 -23.16
C VAL A 65 -8.24 9.05 -23.58
N VAL A 66 -7.93 8.04 -24.39
CA VAL A 66 -6.67 7.93 -25.13
C VAL A 66 -6.96 7.88 -26.62
N ASP A 67 -6.24 8.67 -27.41
CA ASP A 67 -6.18 8.55 -28.86
C ASP A 67 -4.86 7.86 -29.24
N LEU A 68 -4.95 6.63 -29.76
CA LEU A 68 -3.80 5.83 -30.19
C LEU A 68 -3.45 6.14 -31.66
N ASP A 69 -2.17 6.39 -31.93
CA ASP A 69 -1.65 6.62 -33.27
C ASP A 69 -1.67 5.33 -34.12
N ASP A 70 -1.46 5.47 -35.43
CA ASP A 70 -1.32 4.33 -36.34
C ASP A 70 -0.21 3.38 -35.87
N GLY A 71 -0.58 2.12 -35.63
CA GLY A 71 0.32 1.07 -35.15
C GLY A 71 0.44 0.98 -33.62
N GLU A 72 -0.20 1.88 -32.87
CA GLU A 72 -0.36 1.74 -31.42
C GLU A 72 -1.60 0.91 -31.08
N GLU A 73 -1.51 0.15 -29.98
CA GLU A 73 -2.58 -0.71 -29.48
C GLU A 73 -2.48 -0.81 -27.97
N LEU A 74 -3.64 -0.83 -27.32
CA LEU A 74 -3.80 -1.24 -25.93
C LEU A 74 -4.68 -2.49 -25.86
N VAL A 75 -4.49 -3.33 -24.85
CA VAL A 75 -5.43 -4.40 -24.51
C VAL A 75 -6.11 -4.04 -23.20
N VAL A 76 -7.41 -3.78 -23.25
CA VAL A 76 -8.24 -3.42 -22.09
C VAL A 76 -9.24 -4.54 -21.85
N ASP A 77 -9.23 -5.12 -20.65
CA ASP A 77 -10.07 -6.28 -20.29
C ASP A 77 -10.00 -7.43 -21.32
N GLY A 78 -8.79 -7.68 -21.84
CA GLY A 78 -8.53 -8.72 -22.85
C GLY A 78 -8.94 -8.35 -24.28
N THR A 79 -9.46 -7.14 -24.50
CA THR A 79 -9.89 -6.65 -25.82
C THR A 79 -8.87 -5.67 -26.39
N PRO A 80 -8.31 -5.93 -27.59
CA PRO A 80 -7.47 -4.96 -28.29
C PRO A 80 -8.27 -3.72 -28.71
N VAL A 81 -7.72 -2.54 -28.43
CA VAL A 81 -8.29 -1.24 -28.81
C VAL A 81 -7.27 -0.43 -29.62
N ARG A 82 -7.77 0.29 -30.64
CA ARG A 82 -7.00 1.13 -31.57
C ARG A 82 -7.78 2.41 -31.85
N GLY A 83 -7.08 3.48 -32.22
CA GLY A 83 -7.68 4.81 -32.34
C GLY A 83 -8.16 5.33 -30.99
N ALA A 84 -9.28 6.05 -30.98
CA ALA A 84 -9.86 6.62 -29.76
C ALA A 84 -10.48 5.51 -28.86
N HIS A 85 -10.07 5.47 -27.59
CA HIS A 85 -10.67 4.62 -26.57
C HIS A 85 -11.07 5.45 -25.34
N HIS A 86 -12.29 5.22 -24.86
CA HIS A 86 -12.88 5.90 -23.71
C HIS A 86 -12.94 4.93 -22.53
N PHE A 87 -12.23 5.24 -21.44
CA PHE A 87 -12.30 4.49 -20.19
C PHE A 87 -13.53 4.86 -19.35
N GLY A 88 -14.17 6.01 -19.66
CA GLY A 88 -15.28 6.54 -18.90
C GLY A 88 -14.84 7.15 -17.57
N VAL A 89 -15.82 7.49 -16.74
CA VAL A 89 -15.59 8.04 -15.39
C VAL A 89 -15.19 6.92 -14.45
N ILE A 90 -13.95 6.99 -13.97
CA ILE A 90 -13.42 6.05 -12.99
C ILE A 90 -13.84 6.52 -11.59
N PRO A 91 -14.44 5.65 -10.74
CA PRO A 91 -14.79 6.03 -9.37
C PRO A 91 -13.54 6.35 -8.54
N GLU A 92 -13.66 7.18 -7.51
CA GLU A 92 -12.56 7.50 -6.60
C GLU A 92 -11.94 6.22 -6.01
N ARG A 93 -10.59 6.12 -6.04
CA ARG A 93 -9.81 4.92 -5.72
C ARG A 93 -10.01 3.70 -6.64
N GLY A 94 -10.81 3.84 -7.71
CA GLY A 94 -10.93 2.87 -8.79
C GLY A 94 -9.77 2.92 -9.77
N GLY A 95 -9.71 1.95 -10.67
CA GLY A 95 -8.74 1.93 -11.77
C GLY A 95 -8.98 0.79 -12.73
N VAL A 96 -8.44 0.94 -13.93
CA VAL A 96 -8.44 -0.01 -15.04
C VAL A 96 -7.00 -0.17 -15.51
N ASP A 97 -6.57 -1.41 -15.70
CA ASP A 97 -5.26 -1.71 -16.24
C ASP A 97 -5.39 -1.97 -17.76
N ALA A 98 -4.58 -1.27 -18.55
CA ALA A 98 -4.46 -1.48 -19.98
C ALA A 98 -3.06 -2.01 -20.31
N VAL A 99 -2.95 -3.11 -21.05
CA VAL A 99 -1.65 -3.68 -21.43
C VAL A 99 -1.14 -3.01 -22.71
N TRP A 100 0.12 -2.61 -22.69
CA TRP A 100 0.85 -2.09 -23.85
C TRP A 100 2.15 -2.87 -24.02
N LYS A 101 2.23 -3.74 -25.04
CA LYS A 101 3.35 -4.66 -25.23
C LYS A 101 3.60 -5.48 -23.95
N ASP A 102 4.73 -5.27 -23.27
CA ASP A 102 5.10 -5.90 -22.00
C ASP A 102 4.86 -4.99 -20.78
N ALA A 103 4.35 -3.77 -20.96
CA ALA A 103 4.00 -2.82 -19.89
C ALA A 103 2.52 -2.89 -19.51
N VAL A 104 2.20 -2.40 -18.31
CA VAL A 104 0.83 -2.16 -17.86
C VAL A 104 0.64 -0.67 -17.58
N ILE A 105 -0.38 -0.08 -18.19
CA ILE A 105 -0.78 1.32 -17.98
C ILE A 105 -1.97 1.31 -17.03
N GLU A 106 -1.74 1.70 -15.77
CA GLU A 106 -2.84 1.92 -14.83
C GLU A 106 -3.50 3.26 -15.12
N VAL A 107 -4.79 3.22 -15.46
CA VAL A 107 -5.66 4.40 -15.57
C VAL A 107 -6.53 4.42 -14.33
N ALA A 108 -6.44 5.48 -13.53
CA ALA A 108 -7.03 5.46 -12.19
C ALA A 108 -7.48 6.82 -11.72
N ARG A 109 -8.34 6.85 -10.70
CA ARG A 109 -8.72 8.08 -10.00
C ARG A 109 -8.15 8.12 -8.59
N ARG A 110 -7.39 9.16 -8.26
CA ARG A 110 -6.73 9.34 -6.95
C ARG A 110 -6.98 10.76 -6.47
N GLY A 111 -7.62 10.88 -5.32
CA GLY A 111 -7.93 12.14 -4.63
C GLY A 111 -8.55 13.19 -5.56
N GLY A 112 -9.53 12.77 -6.37
CA GLY A 112 -10.26 13.67 -7.26
C GLY A 112 -9.60 13.96 -8.60
N HIS A 113 -8.48 13.31 -8.93
CA HIS A 113 -7.79 13.48 -10.20
C HIS A 113 -7.62 12.15 -10.92
N ASP A 114 -7.75 12.19 -12.25
CA ASP A 114 -7.46 11.04 -13.09
C ASP A 114 -5.97 11.00 -13.42
N ILE A 115 -5.41 9.80 -13.38
CA ILE A 115 -3.99 9.56 -13.57
C ILE A 115 -3.74 8.48 -14.61
N VAL A 116 -2.57 8.57 -15.24
CA VAL A 116 -1.94 7.51 -16.01
C VAL A 116 -0.66 7.13 -15.29
N ARG A 117 -0.53 5.86 -14.91
CA ARG A 117 0.63 5.34 -14.18
C ARG A 117 1.19 4.11 -14.89
N PRO A 118 2.18 4.29 -15.77
CA PRO A 118 2.82 3.18 -16.45
C PRO A 118 3.67 2.34 -15.49
N ARG A 119 3.62 1.04 -15.70
CA ARG A 119 4.40 0.01 -15.00
C ARG A 119 5.14 -0.82 -16.03
N HIS A 120 6.46 -0.64 -16.09
CA HIS A 120 7.34 -1.34 -17.02
C HIS A 120 8.16 -2.40 -16.29
N PRO A 121 8.21 -3.64 -16.81
CA PRO A 121 8.94 -4.71 -16.14
C PRO A 121 10.43 -4.42 -16.07
N ASP A 122 11.02 -3.74 -17.03
CA ASP A 122 12.45 -3.40 -17.00
C ASP A 122 12.78 -2.17 -16.13
N ALA A 123 11.80 -1.59 -15.42
CA ALA A 123 12.00 -0.41 -14.58
C ALA A 123 13.24 -0.57 -13.67
N PRO A 124 14.16 0.43 -13.63
CA PRO A 124 15.41 0.33 -12.88
C PRO A 124 15.22 0.01 -11.40
N LEU A 125 14.18 0.59 -10.76
CA LEU A 125 13.86 0.30 -9.37
C LEU A 125 13.49 -1.18 -9.14
N ARG A 126 12.75 -1.80 -10.07
CA ARG A 126 12.38 -3.22 -10.01
C ARG A 126 13.56 -4.14 -10.27
N THR A 127 14.36 -3.84 -11.29
CA THR A 127 15.46 -4.71 -11.72
C THR A 127 16.68 -4.64 -10.80
N ALA A 128 16.87 -3.51 -10.10
CA ALA A 128 17.91 -3.35 -9.08
C ALA A 128 17.48 -3.77 -7.66
N PHE A 129 16.21 -4.16 -7.46
CA PHE A 129 15.68 -4.51 -6.14
C PHE A 129 16.37 -5.76 -5.58
N THR A 130 16.97 -5.62 -4.40
CA THR A 130 17.69 -6.71 -3.70
C THR A 130 17.05 -7.12 -2.38
N GLY A 131 15.87 -6.57 -2.11
CA GLY A 131 15.06 -6.89 -0.96
C GLY A 131 15.02 -5.81 0.11
N THR A 132 13.92 -5.78 0.87
CA THR A 132 13.64 -4.80 1.91
C THR A 132 14.25 -5.21 3.25
N PRO A 133 15.12 -4.41 3.88
CA PRO A 133 15.61 -4.74 5.22
C PRO A 133 14.44 -4.88 6.21
N ALA A 134 14.54 -5.83 7.14
CA ALA A 134 13.55 -6.06 8.17
C ALA A 134 14.22 -6.41 9.50
N TYR A 135 13.52 -6.16 10.60
CA TYR A 135 13.92 -6.66 11.90
C TYR A 135 13.83 -8.19 11.95
N SER A 136 14.68 -8.83 12.75
CA SER A 136 14.51 -10.25 13.06
C SER A 136 13.16 -10.47 13.76
N PRO A 137 12.38 -11.49 13.34
CA PRO A 137 11.06 -11.71 13.91
C PRO A 137 11.17 -12.14 15.38
N ASP A 138 10.32 -11.54 16.23
CA ASP A 138 10.24 -11.84 17.65
C ASP A 138 8.75 -11.95 18.07
N PRO A 139 8.30 -13.09 18.63
CA PRO A 139 6.93 -13.28 19.08
C PRO A 139 6.43 -12.22 20.06
N ARG A 140 7.30 -11.52 20.80
CA ARG A 140 6.88 -10.43 21.70
C ARG A 140 6.15 -9.29 20.98
N TRP A 141 6.38 -9.14 19.68
CA TRP A 141 5.75 -8.13 18.84
C TRP A 141 4.41 -8.58 18.25
N ALA A 142 3.97 -9.80 18.55
CA ALA A 142 2.62 -10.27 18.29
C ALA A 142 1.77 -10.10 19.55
N VAL A 143 1.06 -8.97 19.65
CA VAL A 143 0.27 -8.62 20.83
C VAL A 143 -1.22 -8.88 20.62
N THR A 144 -1.89 -9.37 21.66
CA THR A 144 -3.34 -9.50 21.66
C THR A 144 -3.98 -8.17 22.02
N GLY A 145 -4.92 -7.72 21.20
CA GLY A 145 -5.76 -6.55 21.44
C GLY A 145 -7.24 -6.88 21.40
N ARG A 146 -8.05 -5.85 21.65
CA ARG A 146 -9.50 -5.86 21.57
C ARG A 146 -9.95 -4.89 20.49
N TYR A 147 -10.67 -5.38 19.50
CA TYR A 147 -11.39 -4.55 18.54
C TYR A 147 -12.64 -3.97 19.18
N ILE A 148 -12.76 -2.65 19.11
CA ILE A 148 -13.90 -1.87 19.58
C ILE A 148 -14.55 -1.21 18.35
N PRO A 149 -15.72 -1.70 17.89
CA PRO A 149 -16.44 -1.06 16.80
C PRO A 149 -16.93 0.33 17.22
N PHE A 150 -17.01 1.24 16.26
CA PHE A 150 -17.76 2.49 16.46
C PHE A 150 -19.25 2.25 16.19
N ASP A 151 -20.12 3.03 16.83
CA ASP A 151 -21.58 2.97 16.63
C ASP A 151 -21.96 3.12 15.16
N THR A 152 -21.24 3.99 14.45
CA THR A 152 -21.25 4.13 12.99
C THR A 152 -19.81 4.30 12.49
N PRO A 153 -19.50 3.83 11.26
CA PRO A 153 -18.21 4.12 10.64
C PRO A 153 -17.94 5.62 10.62
N ARG A 154 -16.71 6.00 10.97
CA ARG A 154 -16.31 7.40 11.09
C ARG A 154 -15.49 7.83 9.87
N PRO A 155 -15.92 8.85 9.11
CA PRO A 155 -15.10 9.39 8.04
C PRO A 155 -13.82 9.96 8.66
N THR A 156 -12.69 9.43 8.22
CA THR A 156 -11.35 9.77 8.71
C THR A 156 -10.54 10.25 7.51
N THR A 157 -10.33 11.55 7.43
CA THR A 157 -9.44 12.15 6.44
C THR A 157 -8.00 11.92 6.85
N VAL A 158 -7.24 11.32 5.96
CA VAL A 158 -5.79 11.17 6.10
C VAL A 158 -5.10 11.84 4.93
N GLY A 159 -3.95 12.45 5.18
CA GLY A 159 -3.12 12.97 4.09
C GLY A 159 -2.60 11.83 3.19
N ALA A 160 -1.89 12.18 2.13
CA ALA A 160 -1.21 11.23 1.28
C ALA A 160 0.28 11.56 1.13
N ALA A 161 1.03 10.61 0.57
CA ALA A 161 2.43 10.80 0.20
C ALA A 161 2.64 11.88 -0.88
N VAL A 162 1.59 12.19 -1.67
CA VAL A 162 1.59 13.29 -2.63
C VAL A 162 1.00 14.52 -1.97
N GLU A 163 1.71 15.64 -2.04
CA GLU A 163 1.27 16.93 -1.48
C GLU A 163 -0.08 17.38 -2.05
N GLY A 164 -0.96 17.88 -1.16
CA GLY A 164 -2.30 18.34 -1.53
C GLY A 164 -3.34 17.24 -1.76
N LEU A 165 -2.94 15.97 -1.75
CA LEU A 165 -3.85 14.83 -1.87
C LEU A 165 -4.26 14.31 -0.49
N GLU A 166 -5.56 14.06 -0.33
CA GLU A 166 -6.13 13.44 0.87
C GLU A 166 -6.94 12.19 0.50
N HIS A 167 -7.08 11.28 1.47
CA HIS A 167 -7.94 10.11 1.38
C HIS A 167 -8.93 10.13 2.52
N VAL A 168 -10.20 9.84 2.23
CA VAL A 168 -11.21 9.63 3.27
C VAL A 168 -11.50 8.15 3.39
N TYR A 169 -11.32 7.62 4.60
CA TYR A 169 -11.68 6.25 4.95
C TYR A 169 -12.79 6.24 5.98
N ASP A 170 -13.79 5.37 5.78
CA ASP A 170 -14.78 5.09 6.80
C ASP A 170 -14.19 4.08 7.78
N ALA A 171 -13.66 4.57 8.90
CA ALA A 171 -13.09 3.74 9.94
C ALA A 171 -14.20 3.02 10.72
N PRO A 172 -14.29 1.68 10.71
CA PRO A 172 -15.35 0.95 11.40
C PRO A 172 -15.12 0.82 12.92
N GLY A 173 -13.91 1.12 13.41
CA GLY A 173 -13.56 0.95 14.82
C GLY A 173 -12.08 1.18 15.09
N ARG A 174 -11.66 0.82 16.31
CA ARG A 174 -10.27 0.86 16.74
C ARG A 174 -9.87 -0.43 17.43
N VAL A 175 -8.58 -0.69 17.51
CA VAL A 175 -8.01 -1.78 18.29
C VAL A 175 -7.28 -1.21 19.50
N GLU A 176 -7.68 -1.62 20.68
CA GLU A 176 -7.02 -1.30 21.96
C GLU A 176 -6.12 -2.47 22.36
N PHE A 177 -4.90 -2.18 22.79
CA PHE A 177 -3.93 -3.21 23.18
C PHE A 177 -2.95 -2.66 24.21
N GLU A 178 -2.19 -3.57 24.82
CA GLU A 178 -1.11 -3.22 25.73
C GLU A 178 0.23 -3.67 25.13
N LEU A 179 1.23 -2.82 25.24
CA LEU A 179 2.61 -3.13 24.85
C LEU A 179 3.54 -2.57 25.92
N ASP A 180 4.39 -3.43 26.48
CA ASP A 180 5.31 -3.10 27.58
C ASP A 180 4.64 -2.37 28.75
N GLY A 181 3.44 -2.83 29.16
CA GLY A 181 2.69 -2.23 30.27
C GLY A 181 1.97 -0.92 29.92
N ARG A 182 2.01 -0.48 28.66
CA ARG A 182 1.39 0.77 28.21
C ARG A 182 0.13 0.50 27.41
N PRO A 183 -1.02 1.08 27.79
CA PRO A 183 -2.22 1.01 26.98
C PRO A 183 -2.05 1.88 25.73
N LEU A 184 -2.38 1.31 24.57
CA LEU A 184 -2.27 1.92 23.25
C LEU A 184 -3.53 1.63 22.43
N SER A 185 -3.73 2.40 21.37
CA SER A 185 -4.83 2.18 20.44
C SER A 185 -4.46 2.56 19.01
N LEU A 186 -5.04 1.87 18.03
CA LEU A 186 -4.96 2.20 16.62
C LEU A 186 -6.37 2.20 16.00
N THR A 187 -6.76 3.29 15.35
CA THR A 187 -7.91 3.33 14.45
C THR A 187 -7.66 2.38 13.28
N ALA A 188 -8.63 1.51 13.00
CA ALA A 188 -8.56 0.51 11.95
C ALA A 188 -9.43 0.93 10.76
N PHE A 189 -9.05 0.48 9.58
CA PHE A 189 -9.72 0.74 8.31
C PHE A 189 -10.11 -0.58 7.63
N PRO A 190 -11.12 -0.58 6.74
CA PRO A 190 -11.48 -1.77 5.97
C PRO A 190 -10.29 -2.27 5.11
N GLY A 191 -9.97 -3.55 5.26
CA GLY A 191 -9.01 -4.27 4.43
C GLY A 191 -9.70 -5.19 3.41
N ARG A 192 -8.91 -6.03 2.73
CA ARG A 192 -9.43 -7.01 1.76
C ARG A 192 -9.95 -8.27 2.46
N GLY A 193 -11.04 -8.85 1.95
CA GLY A 193 -11.55 -10.14 2.43
C GLY A 193 -12.04 -10.12 3.88
N GLY A 194 -12.62 -8.99 4.33
CA GLY A 194 -13.10 -8.83 5.71
C GLY A 194 -12.01 -8.56 6.75
N ARG A 195 -10.74 -8.55 6.35
CA ARG A 195 -9.60 -8.14 7.19
C ARG A 195 -9.66 -6.65 7.49
N LEU A 196 -8.92 -6.24 8.52
CA LEU A 196 -8.70 -4.82 8.82
C LEU A 196 -7.28 -4.39 8.41
N MET A 197 -7.10 -3.10 8.21
CA MET A 197 -5.81 -2.47 7.99
C MET A 197 -5.60 -1.37 9.01
N VAL A 198 -4.42 -1.32 9.64
CA VAL A 198 -3.98 -0.16 10.40
C VAL A 198 -2.80 0.48 9.69
N LEU A 199 -2.86 1.80 9.55
CA LEU A 199 -1.74 2.64 9.12
C LEU A 199 -1.19 3.29 10.38
N PHE A 200 0.11 3.25 10.62
CA PHE A 200 0.68 3.83 11.83
C PHE A 200 2.08 4.39 11.62
N THR A 201 2.46 5.28 12.54
CA THR A 201 3.86 5.64 12.81
C THR A 201 4.16 5.32 14.26
N ASP A 202 5.45 5.19 14.58
CA ASP A 202 5.92 4.90 15.92
C ASP A 202 7.28 5.57 16.16
N ALA A 203 7.91 5.37 17.32
CA ALA A 203 9.17 6.04 17.63
C ALA A 203 10.36 5.58 16.75
N THR A 204 10.22 4.51 15.95
CA THR A 204 11.21 4.10 14.94
C THR A 204 11.08 4.84 13.61
N SER A 205 9.96 5.50 13.36
CA SER A 205 9.66 6.15 12.07
C SER A 205 10.64 7.29 11.79
N GLY A 206 11.32 7.21 10.64
CA GLY A 206 12.36 8.17 10.23
C GLY A 206 13.73 7.94 10.87
N VAL A 207 13.85 6.93 11.75
CA VAL A 207 15.11 6.53 12.39
C VAL A 207 15.61 5.22 11.77
N THR A 208 14.78 4.18 11.86
CA THR A 208 15.10 2.84 11.35
C THR A 208 14.00 2.28 10.45
N THR A 209 12.79 2.83 10.52
CA THR A 209 11.63 2.47 9.67
C THR A 209 11.20 3.66 8.84
N TYR A 210 10.46 3.41 7.75
CA TYR A 210 10.07 4.48 6.83
C TYR A 210 9.27 5.58 7.54
N ALA A 211 9.61 6.84 7.24
CA ALA A 211 9.17 7.98 8.04
C ALA A 211 7.65 8.24 7.96
N ALA A 212 7.06 8.05 6.78
CA ALA A 212 5.68 8.49 6.56
C ALA A 212 4.65 7.53 7.16
N ASN A 213 4.88 6.21 7.03
CA ASN A 213 3.95 5.18 7.50
C ASN A 213 4.55 3.77 7.43
N ARG A 214 3.90 2.87 8.15
CA ARG A 214 3.83 1.44 7.85
C ARG A 214 2.38 0.98 7.91
N SER A 215 2.06 -0.13 7.27
CA SER A 215 0.76 -0.78 7.38
C SER A 215 0.88 -2.14 8.06
N LEU A 216 -0.15 -2.50 8.80
CA LEU A 216 -0.33 -3.83 9.33
C LEU A 216 -1.72 -4.32 8.95
N THR A 217 -1.78 -5.53 8.38
CA THR A 217 -3.06 -6.18 8.10
C THR A 217 -3.43 -7.07 9.28
N LEU A 218 -4.67 -6.95 9.75
CA LEU A 218 -5.20 -7.72 10.86
C LEU A 218 -6.23 -8.70 10.33
N GLU A 219 -6.22 -9.93 10.84
CA GLU A 219 -7.32 -10.86 10.60
C GLU A 219 -8.65 -10.31 11.13
N PRO A 220 -9.80 -10.78 10.61
CA PRO A 220 -11.09 -10.41 11.16
C PRO A 220 -11.12 -10.68 12.67
N PRO A 221 -11.61 -9.74 13.49
CA PRO A 221 -11.73 -9.95 14.92
C PRO A 221 -12.56 -11.20 15.22
N ALA A 222 -12.17 -11.93 16.27
CA ALA A 222 -12.98 -13.01 16.82
C ALA A 222 -14.34 -12.49 17.33
N ALA A 223 -15.28 -13.39 17.58
CA ALA A 223 -16.64 -13.02 18.01
C ALA A 223 -16.67 -12.23 19.34
N ASP A 224 -15.66 -12.41 20.19
CA ASP A 224 -15.49 -11.66 21.45
C ASP A 224 -14.73 -10.34 21.28
N GLY A 225 -14.38 -9.98 20.04
CA GLY A 225 -13.59 -8.81 19.68
C GLY A 225 -12.07 -9.02 19.78
N THR A 226 -11.59 -10.22 20.12
CA THR A 226 -10.14 -10.47 20.20
C THR A 226 -9.49 -10.38 18.81
N VAL A 227 -8.36 -9.70 18.72
CA VAL A 227 -7.58 -9.58 17.48
C VAL A 227 -6.08 -9.57 17.81
N VAL A 228 -5.25 -10.15 16.94
CA VAL A 228 -3.80 -10.12 17.09
C VAL A 228 -3.21 -9.02 16.23
N LEU A 229 -2.42 -8.13 16.83
CA LEU A 229 -1.58 -7.18 16.14
C LEU A 229 -0.16 -7.73 16.08
N ASP A 230 0.20 -8.29 14.92
CA ASP A 230 1.53 -8.83 14.70
C ASP A 230 2.45 -7.84 13.99
N PHE A 231 3.14 -7.01 14.77
CA PHE A 231 4.03 -6.00 14.24
C PHE A 231 5.25 -6.57 13.50
N ASN A 232 5.58 -7.86 13.64
CA ASN A 232 6.59 -8.50 12.80
C ASN A 232 6.20 -8.49 11.33
N ARG A 233 4.89 -8.37 11.04
CA ARG A 233 4.31 -8.31 9.70
C ARG A 233 3.90 -6.90 9.31
N ALA A 234 4.40 -5.87 10.00
CA ALA A 234 4.28 -4.48 9.57
C ALA A 234 5.11 -4.27 8.29
N ALA A 235 4.47 -3.77 7.24
CA ALA A 235 5.06 -3.60 5.92
C ALA A 235 5.09 -2.14 5.49
N ASN A 236 6.05 -1.80 4.66
CA ASN A 236 6.11 -0.53 3.97
C ASN A 236 5.01 -0.45 2.90
N LEU A 237 4.42 0.73 2.74
CA LEU A 237 3.62 1.05 1.56
C LEU A 237 4.51 1.40 0.36
N PRO A 238 3.97 1.38 -0.87
CA PRO A 238 4.73 1.70 -2.07
C PRO A 238 5.50 3.03 -2.03
N CYS A 239 5.00 4.06 -1.34
CA CYS A 239 5.67 5.35 -1.17
C CYS A 239 7.04 5.25 -0.50
N ALA A 240 7.30 4.18 0.27
CA ALA A 240 8.62 3.93 0.83
C ALA A 240 9.69 3.70 -0.25
N TYR A 241 9.31 3.20 -1.43
CA TYR A 241 10.22 2.84 -2.50
C TYR A 241 10.23 3.86 -3.64
N THR A 242 9.09 4.53 -3.89
CA THR A 242 8.94 5.45 -5.02
C THR A 242 8.07 6.65 -4.67
N ASP A 243 8.41 7.81 -5.20
CA ASP A 243 7.62 9.04 -5.08
C ASP A 243 6.40 9.04 -6.02
N LEU A 244 6.28 8.01 -6.88
CA LEU A 244 5.21 7.85 -7.87
C LEU A 244 3.96 7.12 -7.31
N ALA A 245 3.87 7.04 -5.98
CA ALA A 245 2.79 6.36 -5.27
C ALA A 245 1.96 7.34 -4.42
N THR A 246 0.64 7.18 -4.47
CA THR A 246 -0.35 8.03 -3.79
C THR A 246 -0.80 7.46 -2.44
N CYS A 247 0.11 6.89 -1.67
CA CYS A 247 -0.21 6.16 -0.44
C CYS A 247 -0.84 7.04 0.65
N PRO A 248 -1.80 6.54 1.43
CA PRO A 248 -2.37 7.26 2.57
C PRO A 248 -1.36 7.36 3.72
N LEU A 249 -1.41 8.47 4.46
CA LEU A 249 -0.74 8.64 5.75
C LEU A 249 -1.62 8.07 6.88
N PRO A 250 -1.06 7.73 8.04
CA PRO A 250 -1.87 7.40 9.21
C PRO A 250 -2.60 8.63 9.74
N PRO A 251 -3.78 8.45 10.35
CA PRO A 251 -4.40 9.54 11.11
C PRO A 251 -3.54 9.89 12.33
N ALA A 252 -3.72 11.11 12.86
CA ALA A 252 -2.86 11.64 13.92
C ALA A 252 -2.86 10.76 15.19
N GLU A 253 -4.00 10.15 15.51
CA GLU A 253 -4.15 9.24 16.64
C GLU A 253 -3.42 7.90 16.46
N ASN A 254 -3.04 7.52 15.24
CA ASN A 254 -2.27 6.31 14.96
C ASN A 254 -0.75 6.53 15.05
N ARG A 255 -0.32 7.54 15.81
CA ARG A 255 1.07 7.75 16.17
C ARG A 255 1.36 7.13 17.53
N LEU A 256 2.05 6.00 17.53
CA LEU A 256 2.42 5.30 18.75
C LEU A 256 3.66 5.95 19.38
N PRO A 257 3.67 6.19 20.70
CA PRO A 257 4.80 6.83 21.40
C PRO A 257 5.94 5.86 21.74
N VAL A 258 5.84 4.59 21.33
CA VAL A 258 6.79 3.51 21.61
C VAL A 258 7.58 3.15 20.36
N ALA A 259 8.78 2.60 20.50
CA ALA A 259 9.56 2.10 19.37
C ALA A 259 9.13 0.67 19.04
N ILE A 260 8.61 0.44 17.83
CA ILE A 260 8.25 -0.90 17.36
C ILE A 260 9.36 -1.42 16.45
N GLU A 261 10.32 -2.11 17.07
CA GLU A 261 11.48 -2.71 16.41
C GLU A 261 11.14 -4.09 15.82
N ALA A 262 10.13 -4.09 14.96
CA ALA A 262 9.59 -5.26 14.28
C ALA A 262 9.20 -4.90 12.84
N GLY A 263 9.15 -5.87 11.93
CA GLY A 263 8.67 -5.67 10.56
C GLY A 263 9.69 -4.99 9.63
N GLN A 264 9.19 -4.46 8.51
CA GLN A 264 10.03 -3.83 7.50
C GLN A 264 10.63 -2.51 7.98
N LYS A 265 11.90 -2.29 7.61
CA LYS A 265 12.71 -1.10 7.85
C LYS A 265 12.71 -0.19 6.62
N ILE A 266 13.47 0.91 6.68
CA ILE A 266 13.70 1.77 5.53
C ILE A 266 14.25 0.93 4.34
N PRO A 267 13.70 1.07 3.12
CA PRO A 267 14.25 0.41 1.93
C PRO A 267 15.70 0.80 1.63
N ARG A 268 16.47 -0.10 0.99
CA ARG A 268 17.90 0.16 0.70
C ARG A 268 18.10 1.35 -0.23
N GLU A 269 17.17 1.52 -1.16
CA GLU A 269 17.13 2.60 -2.14
C GLU A 269 16.89 3.98 -1.49
N ARG A 270 16.42 3.99 -0.24
CA ARG A 270 16.28 5.19 0.61
C ARG A 270 17.34 5.25 1.72
N GLY A 271 18.43 4.49 1.60
CA GLY A 271 19.54 4.48 2.57
C GLY A 271 19.33 3.60 3.79
N GLY A 272 18.33 2.72 3.78
CA GLY A 272 18.11 1.76 4.85
C GLY A 272 19.16 0.64 4.89
N SER A 273 19.59 0.29 6.10
CA SER A 273 20.54 -0.81 6.37
C SER A 273 19.85 -2.02 6.96
#